data_AF-A0A7S0MMD3-F1
#
_entry.id   AF-A0A7S0MMD3-F1
#
_cell.length_a   1.000
_cell.length_b   1.000
_cell.length_c   1.000
_cell.angle_alpha   90.00
_cell.angle_beta   90.00
_cell.angle_gamma   90.00
#
_symmetry.space_group_name_H-M   'P 1'
#
loop_
_entity.id
_entity.type
_entity.pdbx_description
1 polymer ?
#
loop_
_entity_poly.entity_id
_entity_poly.type
_entity_poly.pdbx_seq_one_letter_code
_entity_poly.pdbx_strand_id
1 'polypeptide(L)'
;VIRFEGPKGGPGMPEMLTPTSAIMGAGLGNDVALITDGRFSGGTHGFCIGHVTPEAQDGGPIALIKNGDPIQIDARSAVRKMEVLVSPEEMAKRKAAWKAPPLKATQGTLYKYIKSVSPASLGCVTDA
;
A
#
# COMPACT_ATOMS: atom_id res chain seq x y z
N VAL A 1 3.21 -7.99 -0.32
CA VAL A 1 3.05 -6.52 -0.42
C VAL A 1 2.72 -6.18 -1.86
N ILE A 2 1.54 -5.62 -2.10
CA ILE A 2 1.11 -5.08 -3.40
C ILE A 2 1.18 -3.56 -3.25
N ARG A 3 1.88 -2.85 -4.14
CA ARG A 3 2.13 -1.41 -3.95
C ARG A 3 2.06 -0.68 -5.28
N PHE A 4 1.98 0.65 -5.24
CA PHE A 4 1.62 1.49 -6.39
C PHE A 4 0.20 1.22 -6.86
N GLU A 5 -0.68 0.88 -5.92
CA GLU A 5 -2.13 0.76 -6.09
C GLU A 5 -2.88 1.79 -5.22
N GLY A 6 -2.17 2.76 -4.66
CA GLY A 6 -2.74 3.89 -3.92
C GLY A 6 -3.46 4.91 -4.80
N PRO A 7 -3.95 6.01 -4.21
CA PRO A 7 -4.67 7.06 -4.93
C PRO A 7 -3.91 7.57 -6.17
N LYS A 8 -2.63 7.88 -6.05
CA LYS A 8 -1.82 8.38 -7.18
C LYS A 8 -1.16 7.25 -7.96
N GLY A 9 -0.67 6.22 -7.27
CA GLY A 9 0.08 5.12 -7.88
C GLY A 9 -0.78 4.19 -8.74
N GLY A 10 -2.05 3.98 -8.35
CA GLY A 10 -3.01 3.12 -9.05
C GLY A 10 -3.23 3.53 -10.51
N PRO A 11 -3.65 4.78 -10.79
CA PRO A 11 -4.32 5.76 -9.91
C PRO A 11 -5.77 5.40 -9.59
N GLY A 12 -6.38 6.09 -8.63
CA GLY A 12 -7.79 5.90 -8.24
C GLY A 12 -7.99 4.89 -7.12
N MET A 13 -6.91 4.37 -6.53
CA MET A 13 -6.94 3.43 -5.41
C MET A 13 -7.88 2.23 -5.69
N PRO A 14 -7.61 1.42 -6.72
CA PRO A 14 -8.51 0.34 -7.15
C PRO A 14 -8.73 -0.70 -6.05
N GLU A 15 -9.90 -1.34 -6.10
CA GLU A 15 -10.25 -2.46 -5.23
C GLU A 15 -9.79 -3.78 -5.86
N MET A 16 -9.05 -4.57 -5.10
CA MET A 16 -8.48 -5.83 -5.57
C MET A 16 -9.18 -7.02 -4.89
N LEU A 17 -9.88 -7.83 -5.69
CA LEU A 17 -10.44 -9.13 -5.28
C LEU A 17 -9.53 -10.29 -5.69
N THR A 18 -8.91 -10.22 -6.87
CA THR A 18 -8.12 -11.31 -7.45
C THR A 18 -6.97 -11.79 -6.54
N PRO A 19 -6.18 -10.92 -5.87
CA PRO A 19 -5.12 -11.38 -5.00
C PRO A 19 -5.62 -12.12 -3.75
N THR A 20 -6.72 -11.65 -3.16
CA THR A 20 -7.28 -12.27 -1.95
C THR A 20 -7.92 -13.62 -2.30
N SER A 21 -8.68 -13.70 -3.39
CA SER A 21 -9.26 -14.97 -3.86
C SER A 21 -8.21 -16.00 -4.26
N ALA A 22 -7.10 -15.58 -4.89
CA ALA A 22 -6.01 -16.47 -5.25
C ALA A 22 -5.30 -17.09 -4.02
N ILE A 23 -5.02 -16.28 -2.99
CA ILE A 23 -4.40 -16.77 -1.74
C ILE A 23 -5.34 -17.74 -1.00
N MET A 24 -6.62 -17.41 -0.93
CA MET A 24 -7.63 -18.29 -0.32
C MET A 24 -7.79 -19.59 -1.10
N GLY A 25 -7.88 -19.53 -2.42
CA GLY A 25 -7.99 -20.71 -3.30
C GLY A 25 -6.75 -21.62 -3.24
N ALA A 26 -5.58 -21.05 -2.95
CA ALA A 26 -4.34 -21.80 -2.70
C ALA A 26 -4.26 -22.37 -1.26
N GLY A 27 -5.24 -22.11 -0.40
CA GLY A 27 -5.26 -22.58 0.99
C GLY A 27 -4.33 -21.83 1.95
N LEU A 28 -3.79 -20.66 1.54
CA LEU A 28 -2.75 -19.92 2.26
C LEU A 28 -3.30 -18.76 3.13
N GLY A 29 -4.62 -18.68 3.31
CA GLY A 29 -5.29 -17.55 3.97
C GLY A 29 -4.86 -17.30 5.43
N ASN A 30 -4.37 -18.33 6.11
CA ASN A 30 -3.88 -18.22 7.49
C ASN A 30 -2.35 -18.09 7.59
N ASP A 31 -1.64 -18.29 6.48
CA ASP A 31 -0.17 -18.35 6.44
C ASP A 31 0.44 -17.08 5.82
N VAL A 32 -0.34 -16.34 5.03
CA VAL A 32 0.12 -15.18 4.27
C VAL A 32 -0.68 -13.94 4.64
N ALA A 33 0.04 -12.87 5.00
CA ALA A 33 -0.54 -11.54 5.11
C ALA A 33 -0.44 -10.77 3.78
N LEU A 34 -1.52 -10.08 3.42
CA LEU A 34 -1.57 -9.17 2.28
C LEU A 34 -1.58 -7.72 2.76
N ILE A 35 -0.72 -6.89 2.16
CA ILE A 35 -0.54 -5.49 2.51
C ILE A 35 -0.58 -4.68 1.22
N THR A 36 -1.34 -3.58 1.20
CA THR A 36 -1.41 -2.67 0.05
C THR A 36 -1.64 -1.20 0.42
N ASP A 37 -1.10 -0.31 -0.40
CA ASP A 37 -1.47 1.12 -0.42
C ASP A 37 -2.81 1.37 -1.13
N GLY A 38 -3.36 0.36 -1.82
CA GLY A 38 -4.70 0.34 -2.40
C GLY A 38 -5.78 -0.23 -1.48
N ARG A 39 -6.75 -0.94 -2.07
CA ARG A 39 -7.89 -1.55 -1.36
C ARG A 39 -8.03 -3.04 -1.65
N PHE A 40 -8.52 -3.80 -0.67
CA PHE A 40 -8.98 -5.17 -0.85
C PHE A 40 -10.51 -5.22 -0.76
N SER A 41 -11.12 -6.20 -1.44
CA SER A 41 -12.56 -6.39 -1.38
C SER A 41 -13.02 -7.10 -0.11
N GLY A 42 -14.27 -6.86 0.32
CA GLY A 42 -14.80 -7.28 1.62
C GLY A 42 -14.92 -8.80 1.85
N GLY A 43 -14.72 -9.65 0.83
CA GLY A 43 -14.73 -11.11 0.94
C GLY A 43 -13.43 -11.72 1.49
N THR A 44 -12.67 -10.97 2.26
CA THR A 44 -11.29 -11.31 2.60
C THR A 44 -11.17 -11.93 3.99
N HIS A 45 -10.43 -13.04 4.09
CA HIS A 45 -10.09 -13.70 5.35
C HIS A 45 -8.58 -13.60 5.61
N GLY A 46 -8.16 -13.67 6.88
CA GLY A 46 -6.77 -13.48 7.28
C GLY A 46 -6.32 -12.01 7.37
N PHE A 47 -5.01 -11.77 7.49
CA PHE A 47 -4.45 -10.42 7.59
C PHE A 47 -4.38 -9.74 6.23
N CYS A 48 -5.38 -8.92 5.91
CA CYS A 48 -5.40 -8.11 4.70
C CYS A 48 -5.53 -6.62 5.04
N ILE A 49 -4.43 -5.90 4.86
CA ILE A 49 -4.26 -4.51 5.29
C ILE A 49 -4.23 -3.63 4.05
N GLY A 50 -5.27 -2.82 3.87
CA GLY A 50 -5.33 -1.78 2.84
C GLY A 50 -4.97 -0.41 3.38
N HIS A 51 -5.03 0.60 2.50
CA HIS A 51 -4.92 2.02 2.84
C HIS A 51 -3.58 2.41 3.49
N VAL A 52 -2.51 1.64 3.24
CA VAL A 52 -1.19 1.96 3.78
C VAL A 52 -0.76 3.34 3.27
N THR A 53 -0.51 4.24 4.22
CA THR A 53 -0.23 5.66 3.96
C THR A 53 1.04 6.08 4.71
N PRO A 54 1.94 6.89 4.13
CA PRO A 54 1.92 7.40 2.75
C PRO A 54 2.03 6.28 1.70
N GLU A 55 1.37 6.46 0.55
CA GLU A 55 1.38 5.45 -0.53
C GLU A 55 2.77 5.32 -1.17
N ALA A 56 2.98 4.27 -1.96
CA ALA A 56 4.29 4.04 -2.58
C ALA A 56 4.66 5.12 -3.60
N GLN A 57 3.69 5.69 -4.32
CA GLN A 57 3.92 6.76 -5.30
C GLN A 57 4.47 8.05 -4.66
N ASP A 58 4.16 8.29 -3.39
CA ASP A 58 4.63 9.43 -2.60
C ASP A 58 5.91 9.10 -1.79
N GLY A 59 6.48 7.90 -1.96
CA GLY A 59 7.73 7.50 -1.30
C GLY A 59 7.54 7.14 0.17
N GLY A 60 6.33 6.70 0.56
CA GLY A 60 6.07 6.15 1.87
C GLY A 60 6.90 4.88 2.16
N PRO A 61 6.96 4.43 3.43
CA PRO A 61 7.77 3.27 3.81
C PRO A 61 7.50 2.01 2.96
N ILE A 62 6.25 1.81 2.51
CA ILE A 62 5.86 0.69 1.63
C ILE A 62 6.61 0.68 0.28
N ALA A 63 7.05 1.85 -0.23
CA ALA A 63 7.87 1.96 -1.44
C ALA A 63 9.30 1.42 -1.25
N LEU A 64 9.77 1.37 0.01
CA LEU A 64 11.16 1.07 0.34
C LEU A 64 11.38 -0.39 0.75
N ILE A 65 10.30 -1.16 0.92
CA ILE A 65 10.32 -2.59 1.21
C ILE A 65 11.00 -3.33 0.05
N LYS A 66 11.88 -4.27 0.38
CA LYS A 66 12.54 -5.19 -0.52
C LYS A 66 12.14 -6.62 -0.18
N ASN A 67 12.28 -7.53 -1.14
CA ASN A 67 12.04 -8.95 -0.91
C ASN A 67 12.95 -9.45 0.22
N GLY A 68 12.37 -10.22 1.15
CA GLY A 68 13.08 -10.75 2.31
C GLY A 68 13.06 -9.84 3.55
N ASP A 69 12.62 -8.58 3.45
CA ASP A 69 12.47 -7.75 4.65
C ASP A 69 11.37 -8.34 5.56
N PRO A 70 11.64 -8.54 6.87
CA PRO A 70 10.62 -8.99 7.79
C PRO A 70 9.61 -7.87 8.08
N ILE A 71 8.33 -8.22 8.10
CA ILE A 71 7.24 -7.30 8.46
C ILE A 71 6.48 -7.91 9.64
N GLN A 72 6.40 -7.17 10.73
CA GLN A 72 5.63 -7.54 11.91
C GLN A 72 4.27 -6.83 11.87
N ILE A 73 3.20 -7.60 12.07
CA ILE A 73 1.84 -7.11 12.19
C ILE A 73 1.32 -7.51 13.56
N ASP A 74 0.89 -6.53 14.35
CA ASP A 74 0.26 -6.73 15.64
C ASP A 74 -1.08 -5.99 15.69
N ALA A 75 -2.17 -6.75 15.51
CA ALA A 75 -3.53 -6.22 15.50
C ALA A 75 -4.19 -6.18 16.88
N ARG A 76 -3.48 -6.55 17.95
CA ARG A 76 -4.03 -6.43 19.31
C ARG A 76 -4.34 -4.97 19.59
N SER A 77 -5.50 -4.69 20.19
CA SER A 77 -5.99 -3.32 20.36
C SER A 77 -5.02 -2.40 21.14
N ALA A 78 -4.21 -2.96 22.03
CA ALA A 78 -3.20 -2.21 22.77
C ALA A 78 -1.99 -1.77 21.93
N VAL A 79 -1.74 -2.42 20.78
CA VAL A 79 -0.55 -2.20 19.95
C VAL A 79 -0.91 -1.62 18.58
N ARG A 80 -1.81 -2.27 17.83
CA ARG A 80 -2.28 -1.86 16.48
C ARG A 80 -1.15 -1.32 15.60
N LYS A 81 -0.08 -2.10 15.45
CA LYS A 81 1.15 -1.69 14.77
C LYS A 81 1.47 -2.61 13.61
N MET A 82 1.92 -2.03 12.51
CA MET A 82 2.58 -2.74 11.42
C MET A 82 3.95 -2.08 11.20
N GLU A 83 5.02 -2.85 11.25
CA GLU A 83 6.37 -2.34 11.12
C GLU A 83 7.24 -3.23 10.22
N VAL A 84 8.08 -2.59 9.42
CA VAL A 84 9.14 -3.26 8.67
C VAL A 84 10.35 -3.33 9.59
N LEU A 85 10.83 -4.53 9.89
CA LEU A 85 11.94 -4.79 10.81
C LEU A 85 13.29 -4.58 10.11
N VAL A 86 13.48 -3.37 9.55
CA VAL A 86 14.72 -2.89 8.94
C VAL A 86 15.18 -1.68 9.73
N SER A 87 16.50 -1.54 9.91
CA SER A 87 17.03 -0.45 10.72
C SER A 87 16.67 0.93 10.15
N PRO A 88 16.50 1.96 11.01
CA PRO A 88 16.20 3.32 10.56
C PRO A 88 17.24 3.86 9.56
N GLU A 89 18.51 3.50 9.73
CA GLU A 89 19.62 3.95 8.87
C GLU A 89 19.50 3.36 7.45
N GLU A 90 19.21 2.07 7.34
CA GLU A 90 19.00 1.42 6.05
C GLU A 90 17.71 1.94 5.37
N MET A 91 16.63 2.15 6.14
CA MET A 91 15.41 2.78 5.60
C MET A 91 15.67 4.20 5.10
N ALA A 92 16.46 5.01 5.83
CA ALA A 92 16.86 6.35 5.42
C ALA A 92 17.72 6.32 4.14
N LYS A 93 18.68 5.38 4.04
CA LYS A 93 19.49 5.17 2.84
C LYS A 93 18.63 4.80 1.63
N ARG A 94 17.68 3.87 1.81
CA ARG A 94 16.72 3.48 0.75
C ARG A 94 15.86 4.66 0.33
N LYS A 95 15.40 5.47 1.28
CA LYS A 95 14.61 6.69 1.01
C LYS A 95 15.41 7.72 0.23
N ALA A 96 16.68 7.94 0.57
CA ALA A 96 17.57 8.86 -0.15
C ALA A 96 17.83 8.44 -1.61
N ALA A 97 17.87 7.13 -1.87
CA ALA A 97 18.01 6.57 -3.20
C ALA A 97 16.69 6.47 -3.99
N TRP A 98 15.55 6.68 -3.32
CA TRP A 98 14.23 6.47 -3.93
C TRP A 98 13.90 7.57 -4.92
N LYS A 99 13.37 7.16 -6.07
CA LYS A 99 12.82 8.04 -7.09
C LYS A 99 11.41 7.59 -7.41
N ALA A 100 10.47 8.52 -7.40
CA ALA A 100 9.09 8.24 -7.78
C ALA A 100 9.05 7.66 -9.21
N PRO A 101 8.37 6.53 -9.45
CA PRO A 101 8.14 6.07 -10.81
C PRO A 101 7.23 7.06 -11.57
N PRO A 102 7.26 7.04 -12.91
CA PRO A 102 6.34 7.84 -13.71
C PRO A 102 4.88 7.55 -13.37
N LEU A 103 4.04 8.58 -13.41
CA LEU A 103 2.60 8.43 -13.26
C LEU A 103 2.04 7.60 -14.43
N LYS A 104 1.15 6.65 -14.12
CA LYS A 104 0.48 5.81 -15.15
C LYS A 104 -0.46 6.62 -16.05
N ALA A 105 -0.94 7.78 -15.59
CA ALA A 105 -1.74 8.71 -16.38
C ALA A 105 -1.06 10.09 -16.42
N THR A 106 -0.91 10.66 -17.62
CA THR A 106 -0.29 11.97 -17.87
C THR A 106 -1.27 13.00 -18.42
N GLN A 107 -2.52 12.60 -18.70
CA GLN A 107 -3.60 13.45 -19.18
C GLN A 107 -4.97 12.87 -18.80
N GLY A 108 -6.05 13.61 -19.06
CA GLY A 108 -7.42 13.17 -18.80
C GLY A 108 -7.82 13.18 -17.32
N THR A 109 -8.97 12.58 -17.02
CA THR A 109 -9.59 12.61 -15.68
C THR A 109 -8.70 11.99 -14.61
N LEU A 110 -8.05 10.86 -14.88
CA LEU A 110 -7.15 10.22 -13.92
C LEU A 110 -5.94 11.10 -13.60
N TYR A 111 -5.41 11.84 -14.57
CA TYR A 111 -4.33 12.79 -14.29
C TYR A 111 -4.81 13.97 -13.44
N LYS A 112 -6.03 14.50 -13.70
CA LYS A 112 -6.64 15.52 -12.83
C LYS A 112 -6.80 15.00 -11.39
N TYR A 113 -7.29 13.77 -11.23
CA TYR A 113 -7.41 13.10 -9.94
C TYR A 113 -6.06 12.99 -9.21
N ILE A 114 -5.02 12.49 -9.88
CA ILE A 114 -3.66 12.40 -9.29
C ILE A 114 -3.19 13.76 -8.77
N LYS A 115 -3.53 14.85 -9.46
CA LYS A 115 -3.10 16.20 -9.10
C LYS A 115 -3.86 16.80 -7.93
N SER A 116 -5.08 16.35 -7.64
CA SER A 116 -5.93 16.93 -6.60
C SER A 116 -6.18 16.01 -5.41
N VAL A 117 -5.93 14.71 -5.54
CA VAL A 117 -6.29 13.74 -4.49
C VAL A 117 -5.39 13.84 -3.26
N SER A 118 -6.04 13.88 -2.10
CA SER A 118 -5.40 13.75 -0.78
C SER A 118 -5.03 12.29 -0.45
N PRO A 119 -4.15 12.05 0.54
CA PRO A 119 -3.82 10.68 0.96
C PRO A 119 -5.04 9.89 1.47
N ALA A 120 -4.96 8.56 1.42
CA ALA A 120 -6.02 7.69 1.91
C ALA A 120 -6.37 7.90 3.39
N SER A 121 -5.41 8.31 4.21
CA SER A 121 -5.65 8.68 5.62
C SER A 121 -6.58 9.89 5.80
N LEU A 122 -6.78 10.69 4.75
CA LEU A 122 -7.71 11.83 4.73
C LEU A 122 -8.96 11.55 3.89
N GLY A 123 -9.18 10.29 3.49
CA GLY A 123 -10.37 9.88 2.75
C GLY A 123 -10.32 10.11 1.24
N CYS A 124 -9.14 10.36 0.65
CA CYS A 124 -8.98 10.58 -0.79
C CYS A 124 -9.85 11.73 -1.35
N VAL A 125 -10.12 12.76 -0.55
CA VAL A 125 -10.83 13.97 -1.01
C VAL A 125 -10.03 14.69 -2.10
N THR A 126 -10.70 15.44 -2.97
CA THR A 126 -10.12 16.05 -4.19
C THR A 126 -10.30 17.57 -4.29
N ASP A 127 -10.74 18.17 -3.18
CA ASP A 127 -11.12 19.58 -3.01
C ASP A 127 -10.38 20.23 -1.82
N ALA A 128 -9.30 19.60 -1.35
CA ALA A 128 -8.46 20.08 -0.26
C ALA A 128 -7.57 21.28 -0.66
#